data_AF-A0A1G2TG17-F1
#
_entry.id   AF-A0A1G2TG17-F1
#
_cell.length_a   1.000
_cell.length_b   1.000
_cell.length_c   1.000
_cell.angle_alpha   90.00
_cell.angle_beta   90.00
_cell.angle_gamma   90.00
#
_symmetry.space_group_name_H-M   'P 1'
#
loop_
_entity.id
_entity.type
_entity.pdbx_description
1 polymer ?
#
loop_
_entity_poly.entity_id
_entity_poly.type
_entity_poly.pdbx_seq_one_letter_code
_entity_poly.pdbx_strand_id
1 'polypeptide(L)'
;MNQKQILWQINGVCKLQRSFMNMRNNGLNKSISKHVSRLVVVPLSIIGILAALSLLFLYGTIPMHNLNIRRMERALTAFVEENSDAIVLERMKFFGTRYSSSSECTYAVGAFMTTDMSPKDIIIAYENRYASFFGFGTLPIGIQIEDHTDTLPLDNPADDWTTVMSNRYGKSTANTTYYLLYLYSPGHTFLGDHRCFEWYTADYGDS
;
A
#
# COMPACT_ATOMS: atom_id res chain seq x y z
N MET A 1 -68.15 64.17 0.37
CA MET A 1 -67.63 62.81 0.67
C MET A 1 -67.37 62.71 2.17
N ASN A 2 -67.89 61.67 2.82
CA ASN A 2 -68.09 61.63 4.26
C ASN A 2 -66.86 61.08 5.01
N GLN A 3 -66.33 61.85 5.96
CA GLN A 3 -65.06 61.60 6.69
C GLN A 3 -65.03 60.23 7.42
N LYS A 4 -66.20 59.64 7.70
CA LYS A 4 -66.35 58.31 8.30
C LYS A 4 -66.01 57.15 7.36
N GLN A 5 -66.13 57.31 6.04
CA GLN A 5 -65.79 56.24 5.07
C GLN A 5 -64.28 56.06 4.89
N ILE A 6 -63.50 57.14 5.01
CA ILE A 6 -62.03 57.11 4.87
C ILE A 6 -61.39 56.40 6.08
N LEU A 7 -61.88 56.65 7.29
CA LEU A 7 -61.39 56.00 8.53
C LEU A 7 -61.65 54.49 8.58
N TRP A 8 -62.73 54.00 7.96
CA TRP A 8 -63.01 52.57 7.88
C TRP A 8 -62.06 51.83 6.93
N GLN A 9 -61.69 52.45 5.81
CA GLN A 9 -60.75 51.82 4.87
C GLN A 9 -59.31 51.74 5.42
N ILE A 10 -58.85 52.77 6.14
CA ILE A 10 -57.49 52.79 6.73
C ILE A 10 -57.34 51.71 7.83
N ASN A 11 -58.38 51.52 8.67
CA ASN A 11 -58.35 50.50 9.72
C ASN A 11 -58.43 49.06 9.17
N GLY A 12 -59.15 48.84 8.07
CA GLY A 12 -59.22 47.53 7.41
C GLY A 12 -57.88 47.10 6.81
N VAL A 13 -57.19 48.03 6.13
CA VAL A 13 -55.88 47.78 5.49
C VAL A 13 -54.78 47.52 6.53
N CYS A 14 -54.77 48.24 7.65
CA CYS A 14 -53.81 48.01 8.74
C CYS A 14 -53.98 46.64 9.41
N LYS A 15 -55.23 46.15 9.56
CA LYS A 15 -55.50 44.82 10.14
C LYS A 15 -55.04 43.68 9.23
N LEU A 16 -55.17 43.86 7.91
CA LEU A 16 -54.72 42.90 6.91
C LEU A 16 -53.19 42.84 6.79
N GLN A 17 -52.51 44.00 6.83
CA GLN A 17 -51.04 44.03 6.84
C GLN A 17 -50.44 43.40 8.10
N ARG A 18 -51.06 43.59 9.28
CA ARG A 18 -50.62 42.92 10.52
C ARG A 18 -50.81 41.40 10.46
N SER A 19 -51.88 40.92 9.83
CA SER A 19 -52.13 39.49 9.66
C SER A 19 -51.12 38.85 8.68
N PHE A 20 -50.79 39.54 7.58
CA PHE A 20 -49.77 39.07 6.62
C PHE A 20 -48.35 39.11 7.20
N MET A 21 -47.99 40.13 8.00
CA MET A 21 -46.67 40.19 8.64
C MET A 21 -46.51 39.14 9.75
N ASN A 22 -47.57 38.75 10.46
CA ASN A 22 -47.53 37.68 11.45
C ASN A 22 -47.52 36.27 10.83
N MET A 23 -48.07 36.06 9.62
CA MET A 23 -47.94 34.78 8.91
C MET A 23 -46.55 34.54 8.33
N ARG A 24 -45.77 35.60 8.07
CA ARG A 24 -44.39 35.47 7.56
C ARG A 24 -43.37 35.03 8.62
N ASN A 25 -43.70 35.14 9.91
CA ASN A 25 -42.72 35.03 11.00
C ASN A 25 -42.83 33.81 11.92
N ASN A 26 -43.83 32.94 11.80
CA ASN A 26 -44.03 31.85 12.76
C ASN A 26 -44.01 30.44 12.13
N GLY A 27 -42.95 29.67 12.44
CA GLY A 27 -42.95 28.20 12.45
C GLY A 27 -42.62 27.49 11.14
N LEU A 28 -43.35 27.75 10.05
CA LEU A 28 -43.27 26.93 8.83
C LEU A 28 -41.95 27.09 8.06
N ASN A 29 -41.41 28.31 7.95
CA ASN A 29 -40.18 28.55 7.20
C ASN A 29 -38.93 27.98 7.91
N LYS A 30 -38.91 27.97 9.24
CA LYS A 30 -37.85 27.31 10.03
C LYS A 30 -37.98 25.79 10.00
N SER A 31 -39.20 25.24 10.02
CA SER A 31 -39.40 23.78 9.97
C SER A 31 -39.08 23.21 8.59
N ILE A 32 -39.52 23.86 7.51
CA ILE A 32 -39.21 23.45 6.13
C ILE A 32 -37.72 23.66 5.84
N SER A 33 -37.12 24.79 6.22
CA SER A 33 -35.67 25.02 6.10
C SER A 33 -34.84 23.96 6.85
N LYS A 34 -35.26 23.57 8.06
CA LYS A 34 -34.57 22.56 8.87
C LYS A 34 -34.76 21.14 8.34
N HIS A 35 -35.89 20.84 7.69
CA HIS A 35 -36.13 19.56 7.03
C HIS A 35 -35.39 19.46 5.70
N VAL A 36 -35.38 20.52 4.89
CA VAL A 36 -34.61 20.60 3.64
C VAL A 36 -33.11 20.60 3.91
N SER A 37 -32.63 21.32 4.93
CA SER A 37 -31.22 21.29 5.33
C SER A 37 -30.81 19.91 5.84
N ARG A 38 -31.66 19.21 6.61
CA ARG A 38 -31.38 17.82 7.02
C ARG A 38 -31.40 16.86 5.84
N LEU A 39 -32.34 17.00 4.91
CA LEU A 39 -32.45 16.15 3.71
C LEU A 39 -31.30 16.33 2.72
N VAL A 40 -30.62 17.48 2.71
CA VAL A 40 -29.47 17.75 1.83
C VAL A 40 -28.15 17.52 2.56
N VAL A 41 -27.99 18.02 3.80
CA VAL A 41 -26.73 17.93 4.54
C VAL A 41 -26.42 16.51 5.00
N VAL A 42 -27.43 15.73 5.41
CA VAL A 42 -27.21 14.33 5.86
C VAL A 42 -26.64 13.47 4.73
N PRO A 43 -27.25 13.37 3.53
CA PRO A 43 -26.66 12.57 2.46
C PRO A 43 -25.32 13.09 1.96
N LEU A 44 -25.10 14.42 1.89
CA LEU A 44 -23.79 14.98 1.57
C LEU A 44 -22.72 14.63 2.60
N SER A 45 -23.06 14.63 3.89
CA SER A 45 -22.14 14.21 4.95
C SER A 45 -21.82 12.72 4.89
N ILE A 46 -22.81 11.87 4.55
CA ILE A 46 -22.60 10.44 4.34
C ILE A 46 -21.68 10.20 3.13
N ILE A 47 -21.90 10.91 2.01
CA ILE A 47 -21.03 10.83 0.82
C ILE A 47 -19.61 11.30 1.17
N GLY A 48 -19.48 12.40 1.93
CA GLY A 48 -18.17 12.90 2.37
C GLY A 48 -17.43 11.91 3.28
N ILE A 49 -18.14 11.25 4.21
CA ILE A 49 -17.58 10.21 5.08
C ILE A 49 -17.17 8.99 4.24
N LEU A 50 -18.01 8.55 3.30
CA LEU A 50 -17.69 7.44 2.41
C LEU A 50 -16.46 7.75 1.55
N ALA A 51 -16.38 8.95 0.98
CA ALA A 51 -15.21 9.39 0.21
C ALA A 51 -13.94 9.44 1.07
N ALA A 52 -14.02 9.98 2.28
CA ALA A 52 -12.88 10.01 3.21
C ALA A 52 -12.43 8.60 3.63
N LEU A 53 -13.37 7.68 3.87
CA LEU A 53 -13.09 6.27 4.14
C LEU A 53 -12.47 5.58 2.93
N SER A 54 -12.98 5.83 1.72
CA SER A 54 -12.39 5.32 0.48
C SER A 54 -10.97 5.82 0.28
N LEU A 55 -10.68 7.10 0.56
CA LEU A 55 -9.33 7.65 0.51
C LEU A 55 -8.42 7.02 1.57
N LEU A 56 -8.91 6.84 2.80
CA LEU A 56 -8.17 6.12 3.84
C LEU A 56 -7.85 4.67 3.44
N PHE A 57 -8.77 3.98 2.75
CA PHE A 57 -8.50 2.65 2.21
C PHE A 57 -7.51 2.67 1.04
N LEU A 58 -7.56 3.69 0.18
CA LEU A 58 -6.68 3.83 -0.99
C LEU A 58 -5.29 4.39 -0.69
N TYR A 59 -5.09 5.01 0.47
CA TYR A 59 -3.79 5.57 0.87
C TYR A 59 -3.25 4.99 2.17
N GLY A 60 -4.08 4.33 2.97
CA GLY A 60 -3.70 3.72 4.24
C GLY A 60 -3.02 2.35 4.10
N THR A 61 -3.16 1.67 2.97
CA THR A 61 -2.47 0.39 2.75
C THR A 61 -1.02 0.60 2.29
N ILE A 62 -0.70 1.68 1.57
CA ILE A 62 0.66 2.09 1.19
C ILE A 62 1.66 2.03 2.37
N PRO A 63 1.41 2.70 3.52
CA PRO A 63 2.34 2.64 4.65
C PRO A 63 2.43 1.24 5.27
N MET A 64 1.37 0.43 5.23
CA MET A 64 1.39 -0.95 5.70
C MET A 64 2.29 -1.82 4.82
N HIS A 65 2.18 -1.70 3.50
CA HIS A 65 3.04 -2.39 2.55
C HIS A 65 4.52 -2.00 2.69
N ASN A 66 4.80 -0.70 2.87
CA ASN A 66 6.17 -0.23 3.13
C ASN A 66 6.74 -0.79 4.43
N LEU A 67 5.94 -0.82 5.50
CA LEU A 67 6.35 -1.40 6.78
C LEU A 67 6.67 -2.89 6.64
N ASN A 68 5.85 -3.60 5.88
CA ASN A 68 5.99 -5.02 5.61
C ASN A 68 7.30 -5.34 4.87
N ILE A 69 7.59 -4.65 3.77
CA ILE A 69 8.87 -4.79 3.05
C ILE A 69 10.04 -4.49 3.97
N ARG A 70 9.97 -3.37 4.73
CA ARG A 70 11.04 -2.98 5.64
C ARG A 70 11.31 -4.02 6.74
N ARG A 71 10.28 -4.74 7.17
CA ARG A 71 10.45 -5.86 8.11
C ARG A 71 11.14 -7.05 7.45
N MET A 72 10.78 -7.39 6.21
CA MET A 72 11.47 -8.42 5.44
C MET A 72 12.95 -8.07 5.24
N GLU A 73 13.27 -6.84 4.84
CA GLU A 73 14.64 -6.36 4.65
C GLU A 73 15.46 -6.51 5.94
N ARG A 74 14.90 -6.08 7.08
CA ARG A 74 15.55 -6.20 8.39
C ARG A 74 15.74 -7.65 8.80
N ALA A 75 14.75 -8.51 8.55
CA ALA A 75 14.85 -9.93 8.88
C ALA A 75 15.94 -10.62 8.06
N LEU A 76 16.01 -10.35 6.74
CA LEU A 76 17.07 -10.87 5.90
C LEU A 76 18.44 -10.31 6.31
N THR A 77 18.52 -9.02 6.63
CA THR A 77 19.77 -8.38 7.09
C THR A 77 20.28 -9.02 8.38
N ALA A 78 19.42 -9.16 9.39
CA ALA A 78 19.79 -9.81 10.64
C ALA A 78 20.19 -11.27 10.44
N PHE A 79 19.48 -12.00 9.58
CA PHE A 79 19.82 -13.38 9.24
C PHE A 79 21.22 -13.49 8.62
N VAL A 80 21.53 -12.63 7.65
CA VAL A 80 22.85 -12.59 7.00
C VAL A 80 23.95 -12.25 8.00
N GLU A 81 23.74 -11.24 8.85
CA GLU A 81 24.73 -10.80 9.85
C GLU A 81 25.01 -11.87 10.92
N GLU A 82 24.02 -12.69 11.28
CA GLU A 82 24.17 -13.73 12.31
C GLU A 82 24.71 -15.06 11.77
N ASN A 83 24.45 -15.37 10.49
CA ASN A 83 24.66 -16.72 9.95
C ASN A 83 25.67 -16.79 8.79
N SER A 84 26.34 -15.68 8.46
CA SER A 84 27.20 -15.61 7.27
C SER A 84 28.50 -14.86 7.52
N ASP A 85 29.61 -15.46 7.13
CA ASP A 85 30.88 -14.76 6.93
C ASP A 85 31.01 -14.19 5.50
N ALA A 86 29.94 -14.27 4.70
CA ALA A 86 29.92 -13.80 3.32
C ALA A 86 29.89 -12.27 3.22
N ILE A 87 30.45 -11.75 2.14
CA ILE A 87 30.44 -10.32 1.85
C ILE A 87 29.16 -10.00 1.07
N VAL A 88 28.34 -9.09 1.60
CA VAL A 88 27.18 -8.56 0.90
C VAL A 88 27.65 -7.56 -0.15
N LEU A 89 27.38 -7.87 -1.41
CA LEU A 89 27.68 -7.00 -2.54
C LEU A 89 26.56 -6.01 -2.80
N GLU A 90 25.31 -6.48 -2.76
CA GLU A 90 24.16 -5.67 -3.11
C GLU A 90 22.88 -6.15 -2.43
N ARG A 91 21.97 -5.20 -2.15
CA ARG A 91 20.65 -5.50 -1.61
C ARG A 91 19.58 -5.08 -2.62
N MET A 92 18.60 -5.95 -2.79
CA MET A 92 17.52 -5.78 -3.74
C MET A 92 16.19 -5.90 -3.04
N LYS A 93 15.19 -5.21 -3.55
CA LYS A 93 13.81 -5.31 -3.10
C LYS A 93 12.86 -5.17 -4.27
N PHE A 94 11.73 -5.85 -4.18
CA PHE A 94 10.67 -5.77 -5.16
C PHE A 94 9.30 -5.74 -4.46
N PHE A 95 8.42 -4.91 -5.02
CA PHE A 95 7.02 -4.80 -4.68
C PHE A 95 6.23 -4.59 -5.96
N GLY A 96 5.27 -5.47 -6.24
CA GLY A 96 4.42 -5.34 -7.42
C GLY A 96 3.81 -6.65 -7.89
N THR A 97 3.11 -6.60 -9.02
CA THR A 97 2.47 -7.77 -9.66
C THR A 97 3.29 -8.35 -10.82
N ARG A 98 4.49 -7.83 -11.12
CA ARG A 98 5.28 -8.25 -12.31
C ARG A 98 5.52 -9.76 -12.38
N TYR A 99 5.75 -10.38 -11.22
CA TYR A 99 6.08 -11.79 -11.06
C TYR A 99 4.92 -12.60 -10.50
N SER A 100 3.68 -12.12 -10.65
CA SER A 100 2.47 -12.81 -10.18
C SER A 100 1.28 -12.48 -11.08
N SER A 101 0.13 -13.09 -10.81
CA SER A 101 -1.10 -12.68 -11.50
C SER A 101 -1.40 -11.19 -11.24
N SER A 102 -2.07 -10.52 -12.18
CA SER A 102 -2.46 -9.11 -12.05
C SER A 102 -3.40 -8.82 -10.85
N SER A 103 -3.88 -9.87 -10.19
CA SER A 103 -4.70 -9.84 -8.98
C SER A 103 -3.92 -10.13 -7.69
N GLU A 104 -2.60 -10.19 -7.71
CA GLU A 104 -1.77 -10.47 -6.53
C GLU A 104 -0.56 -9.55 -6.45
N CYS A 105 -0.27 -9.06 -5.26
CA CYS A 105 0.90 -8.24 -4.98
C CYS A 105 1.98 -9.10 -4.31
N THR A 106 3.22 -8.95 -4.76
CA THR A 106 4.35 -9.77 -4.34
C THR A 106 5.39 -8.93 -3.63
N TYR A 107 5.91 -9.42 -2.50
CA TYR A 107 7.05 -8.83 -1.81
C TYR A 107 8.26 -9.75 -1.93
N ALA A 108 9.38 -9.18 -2.34
CA ALA A 108 10.64 -9.88 -2.32
C ALA A 108 11.76 -8.96 -1.85
N VAL A 109 12.70 -9.53 -1.11
CA VAL A 109 13.95 -8.87 -0.72
C VAL A 109 15.09 -9.84 -0.93
N GLY A 110 16.24 -9.33 -1.36
CA GLY A 110 17.40 -10.13 -1.71
C GLY A 110 18.69 -9.49 -1.22
N ALA A 111 19.69 -10.33 -0.96
CA ALA A 111 21.07 -9.95 -0.72
C ALA A 111 21.95 -10.79 -1.65
N PHE A 112 22.59 -10.13 -2.61
CA PHE A 112 23.59 -10.75 -3.45
C PHE A 112 24.93 -10.71 -2.71
N MET A 113 25.59 -11.87 -2.65
CA MET A 113 26.74 -12.07 -1.77
C MET A 113 27.82 -12.87 -2.47
N THR A 114 29.02 -12.79 -1.90
CA THR A 114 30.18 -13.56 -2.31
C THR A 114 30.85 -14.24 -1.12
N THR A 115 31.37 -15.44 -1.35
CA THR A 115 32.08 -16.24 -0.35
C THR A 115 33.10 -17.15 -1.02
N ASP A 116 34.07 -17.63 -0.26
CA ASP A 116 35.04 -18.64 -0.72
C ASP A 116 34.51 -20.08 -0.53
N MET A 117 33.32 -20.23 0.06
CA MET A 117 32.66 -21.53 0.23
C MET A 117 32.25 -22.13 -1.12
N SER A 118 32.26 -23.46 -1.20
CA SER A 118 31.76 -24.16 -2.39
C SER A 118 30.23 -24.01 -2.52
N PRO A 119 29.68 -24.06 -3.75
CA PRO A 119 28.23 -24.03 -3.98
C PRO A 119 27.43 -25.02 -3.12
N LYS A 120 27.96 -26.24 -2.97
CA LYS A 120 27.33 -27.30 -2.19
C LYS A 120 27.26 -26.95 -0.70
N ASP A 121 28.32 -26.37 -0.15
CA ASP A 121 28.36 -26.00 1.27
C ASP A 121 27.41 -24.84 1.58
N ILE A 122 27.26 -23.91 0.63
CA ILE A 122 26.27 -22.82 0.72
C ILE A 122 24.85 -23.39 0.78
N ILE A 123 24.51 -24.29 -0.16
CA ILE A 123 23.17 -24.92 -0.17
C ILE A 123 22.88 -25.59 1.18
N ILE A 124 23.82 -26.37 1.70
CA ILE A 124 23.67 -27.07 2.98
C ILE A 124 23.55 -26.08 4.16
N ALA A 125 24.32 -25.00 4.17
CA ALA A 125 24.32 -24.04 5.28
C ALA A 125 22.95 -23.35 5.45
N TYR A 126 22.28 -23.09 4.34
CA TYR A 126 21.02 -22.36 4.28
C TYR A 126 19.80 -23.27 4.03
N GLU A 127 20.00 -24.57 3.84
CA GLU A 127 18.92 -25.56 3.68
C GLU A 127 18.00 -25.53 4.91
N ASN A 128 16.68 -25.51 4.68
CA ASN A 128 15.66 -25.51 5.73
C ASN A 128 15.80 -24.35 6.75
N ARG A 129 16.42 -23.23 6.34
CA ARG A 129 16.47 -22.00 7.16
C ARG A 129 15.26 -21.12 6.89
N TYR A 130 14.81 -20.45 7.94
CA TYR A 130 13.64 -19.58 7.92
C TYR A 130 13.94 -18.27 8.62
N ALA A 131 13.45 -17.17 8.08
CA ALA A 131 13.38 -15.89 8.77
C ALA A 131 12.00 -15.74 9.43
N SER A 132 11.97 -15.30 10.69
CA SER A 132 10.73 -15.02 11.42
C SER A 132 10.64 -13.54 11.75
N PHE A 133 9.49 -12.93 11.47
CA PHE A 133 9.23 -11.54 11.81
C PHE A 133 7.74 -11.25 11.95
N PHE A 134 7.45 -10.23 12.76
CA PHE A 134 6.08 -9.88 13.10
C PHE A 134 5.27 -9.44 11.87
N GLY A 135 4.15 -10.13 11.61
CA GLY A 135 3.22 -9.82 10.51
C GLY A 135 3.31 -10.71 9.27
N PHE A 136 4.30 -11.60 9.18
CA PHE A 136 4.48 -12.52 8.03
C PHE A 136 4.60 -14.00 8.38
N GLY A 137 4.66 -14.33 9.68
CA GLY A 137 5.02 -15.67 10.12
C GLY A 137 6.48 -16.00 9.77
N THR A 138 6.76 -17.27 9.53
CA THR A 138 8.07 -17.76 9.11
C THR A 138 8.13 -17.85 7.59
N LEU A 139 9.11 -17.18 6.98
CA LEU A 139 9.39 -17.30 5.54
C LEU A 139 10.66 -18.12 5.32
N PRO A 140 10.67 -19.04 4.34
CA PRO A 140 11.88 -19.77 3.99
C PRO A 140 12.92 -18.81 3.39
N ILE A 141 14.19 -19.04 3.73
CA ILE A 141 15.33 -18.41 3.06
C ILE A 141 15.54 -19.13 1.72
N GLY A 142 15.30 -18.43 0.63
CA GLY A 142 15.62 -18.89 -0.71
C GLY A 142 17.10 -18.64 -1.03
N ILE A 143 17.69 -19.53 -1.82
CA ILE A 143 19.07 -19.45 -2.28
C ILE A 143 19.06 -19.67 -3.78
N GLN A 144 19.76 -18.83 -4.54
CA GLN A 144 20.05 -19.08 -5.94
C GLN A 144 21.55 -18.89 -6.16
N ILE A 145 22.23 -19.91 -6.65
CA ILE A 145 23.63 -19.82 -7.05
C ILE A 145 23.69 -19.37 -8.50
N GLU A 146 24.57 -18.42 -8.80
CA GLU A 146 24.64 -17.76 -10.11
C GLU A 146 24.89 -18.72 -11.28
N ASP A 147 25.55 -19.86 -11.03
CA ASP A 147 25.89 -20.88 -12.04
C ASP A 147 25.08 -22.19 -11.92
N HIS A 148 24.01 -22.22 -11.10
CA HIS A 148 23.14 -23.39 -10.96
C HIS A 148 21.79 -23.25 -11.66
N THR A 149 21.45 -24.34 -12.36
CA THR A 149 20.27 -24.54 -13.21
C THR A 149 19.00 -24.87 -12.42
N ASP A 150 18.94 -24.53 -11.13
CA ASP A 150 17.66 -24.62 -10.42
C ASP A 150 16.75 -23.59 -11.07
N THR A 151 15.89 -24.09 -11.97
CA THR A 151 14.92 -23.29 -12.69
C THR A 151 13.88 -22.86 -11.66
N LEU A 152 14.11 -21.68 -11.11
CA LEU A 152 13.05 -20.95 -10.44
C LEU A 152 11.90 -20.77 -11.45
N PRO A 153 10.64 -20.70 -10.97
CA PRO A 153 9.55 -20.28 -11.83
C PRO A 153 9.92 -18.96 -12.51
N LEU A 154 9.61 -18.82 -13.81
CA LEU A 154 9.86 -17.59 -14.58
C LEU A 154 9.27 -16.34 -13.91
N ASP A 155 8.26 -16.55 -13.07
CA ASP A 155 7.61 -15.53 -12.26
C ASP A 155 8.24 -15.42 -10.85
N ASN A 156 9.56 -15.54 -10.72
CA ASN A 156 10.28 -15.32 -9.46
C ASN A 156 11.29 -14.18 -9.61
N PRO A 157 11.24 -13.11 -8.78
CA PRO A 157 12.17 -12.00 -8.83
C PRO A 157 13.66 -12.41 -8.78
N ALA A 158 13.97 -13.52 -8.11
CA ALA A 158 15.33 -14.00 -7.98
C ALA A 158 15.99 -14.39 -9.31
N ASP A 159 15.22 -14.84 -10.31
CA ASP A 159 15.74 -15.22 -11.64
C ASP A 159 16.26 -14.00 -12.43
N ASP A 160 15.47 -12.92 -12.46
CA ASP A 160 15.88 -11.65 -13.06
C ASP A 160 17.08 -11.05 -12.31
N TRP A 161 17.07 -11.13 -10.98
CA TRP A 161 18.13 -10.57 -10.14
C TRP A 161 19.46 -11.27 -10.32
N THR A 162 19.50 -12.62 -10.32
CA THR A 162 20.75 -13.35 -10.57
C THR A 162 21.30 -13.05 -11.94
N THR A 163 20.45 -12.93 -12.96
CA THR A 163 20.88 -12.54 -14.32
C THR A 163 21.50 -11.14 -14.34
N VAL A 164 20.87 -10.16 -13.71
CA VAL A 164 21.41 -8.79 -13.61
C VAL A 164 22.75 -8.78 -12.86
N MET A 165 22.86 -9.53 -11.76
CA MET A 165 24.06 -9.55 -10.93
C MET A 165 25.21 -10.32 -11.57
N SER A 166 24.93 -11.43 -12.25
CA SER A 166 25.91 -12.17 -13.07
C SER A 166 26.56 -11.25 -14.11
N ASN A 167 25.75 -10.44 -14.79
CA ASN A 167 26.26 -9.49 -15.77
C ASN A 167 27.12 -8.37 -15.15
N ARG A 168 26.89 -8.02 -13.87
CA ARG A 168 27.59 -6.94 -13.17
C ARG A 168 28.87 -7.40 -12.49
N TYR A 169 28.83 -8.50 -11.74
CA TYR A 169 29.92 -8.99 -10.90
C TYR A 169 30.69 -10.16 -11.54
N GLY A 170 30.17 -10.71 -12.63
CA GLY A 170 30.74 -11.86 -13.32
C GLY A 170 30.22 -13.19 -12.76
N LYS A 171 30.89 -14.26 -13.19
CA LYS A 171 30.55 -15.63 -12.81
C LYS A 171 31.34 -16.13 -11.62
N SER A 172 30.78 -17.13 -10.94
CA SER A 172 31.51 -17.88 -9.91
C SER A 172 32.82 -18.48 -10.46
N THR A 173 33.88 -18.47 -9.64
CA THR A 173 35.20 -19.03 -9.97
C THR A 173 35.56 -20.13 -8.98
N ALA A 174 36.70 -20.81 -9.18
CA ALA A 174 37.13 -21.89 -8.29
C ALA A 174 37.31 -21.47 -6.82
N ASN A 175 37.56 -20.18 -6.56
CA ASN A 175 37.83 -19.65 -5.21
C ASN A 175 36.76 -18.68 -4.73
N THR A 176 35.75 -18.38 -5.53
CA THR A 176 34.78 -17.32 -5.21
C THR A 176 33.43 -17.70 -5.79
N THR A 177 32.47 -17.93 -4.92
CA THR A 177 31.10 -18.26 -5.28
C THR A 177 30.20 -17.07 -5.08
N TYR A 178 29.46 -16.70 -6.12
CA TYR A 178 28.41 -15.69 -6.07
C TYR A 178 27.04 -16.33 -5.94
N TYR A 179 26.23 -15.80 -5.03
CA TYR A 179 24.90 -16.33 -4.77
C TYR A 179 23.97 -15.26 -4.23
N LEU A 180 22.68 -15.49 -4.42
CA LEU A 180 21.59 -14.67 -3.93
C LEU A 180 20.90 -15.38 -2.78
N LEU A 181 20.81 -14.73 -1.62
CA LEU A 181 19.82 -15.08 -0.60
C LEU A 181 18.61 -14.17 -0.74
N TYR A 182 17.40 -14.73 -0.64
CA TYR A 182 16.19 -13.94 -0.78
C TYR A 182 15.05 -14.43 0.11
N LEU A 183 14.15 -13.52 0.44
CA LEU A 183 12.84 -13.82 1.01
C LEU A 183 11.78 -13.49 -0.03
N TYR A 184 10.85 -14.40 -0.24
CA TYR A 184 9.78 -14.29 -1.22
C TYR A 184 8.42 -14.51 -0.57
N SER A 185 7.48 -13.58 -0.78
CA SER A 185 6.13 -13.64 -0.23
C SER A 185 5.10 -13.18 -1.28
N PRO A 186 4.55 -14.11 -2.07
CA PRO A 186 3.51 -13.82 -3.05
C PRO A 186 2.11 -13.78 -2.40
N GLY A 187 1.10 -13.39 -3.19
CA GLY A 187 -0.31 -13.54 -2.82
C GLY A 187 -0.87 -12.48 -1.87
N HIS A 188 -0.23 -11.31 -1.75
CA HIS A 188 -0.79 -10.21 -0.96
C HIS A 188 -1.89 -9.48 -1.72
N THR A 189 -2.82 -8.89 -0.97
CA THR A 189 -3.89 -8.08 -1.57
C THR A 189 -3.30 -6.88 -2.30
N PHE A 190 -3.75 -6.65 -3.54
CA PHE A 190 -3.43 -5.47 -4.34
C PHE A 190 -4.29 -4.25 -3.97
N LEU A 191 -5.31 -4.44 -3.12
CA LEU A 191 -6.30 -3.41 -2.83
C LEU A 191 -5.67 -2.24 -2.06
N GLY A 192 -5.87 -1.05 -2.58
CA GLY A 192 -5.49 0.20 -1.93
C GLY A 192 -4.04 0.64 -2.16
N ASP A 193 -3.21 -0.12 -2.87
CA ASP A 193 -1.85 0.33 -3.25
C ASP A 193 -1.66 0.24 -4.75
N HIS A 194 -1.76 1.40 -5.42
CA HIS A 194 -1.59 1.50 -6.87
C HIS A 194 -0.22 0.98 -7.33
N ARG A 195 0.81 1.02 -6.48
CA ARG A 195 2.15 0.52 -6.80
C ARG A 195 2.19 -1.00 -6.96
N CYS A 196 1.15 -1.73 -6.52
CA CYS A 196 1.03 -3.15 -6.84
C CYS A 196 0.88 -3.35 -8.36
N PHE A 197 0.17 -2.45 -9.03
CA PHE A 197 -0.06 -2.51 -10.49
C PHE A 197 1.04 -1.83 -11.31
N GLU A 198 1.79 -0.92 -10.70
CA GLU A 198 2.95 -0.32 -11.34
C GLU A 198 4.15 -1.25 -11.24
N TRP A 199 4.91 -1.31 -12.32
CA TRP A 199 6.13 -2.08 -12.43
C TRP A 199 7.22 -1.31 -11.67
N TYR A 200 7.13 -1.24 -10.35
CA TYR A 200 8.13 -0.51 -9.59
C TYR A 200 9.46 -1.23 -9.73
N THR A 201 10.35 -0.62 -10.51
CA THR A 201 11.71 -1.11 -10.77
C THR A 201 12.43 -1.27 -9.45
N ALA A 202 13.15 -2.38 -9.32
CA ALA A 202 14.04 -2.65 -8.21
C ALA A 202 14.86 -1.39 -7.90
N ASP A 203 14.60 -0.83 -6.73
CA ASP A 203 15.37 0.26 -6.17
C ASP A 203 16.62 -0.42 -5.60
N TYR A 204 17.63 -0.57 -6.47
CA TYR A 204 18.98 -1.01 -6.13
C TYR A 204 19.50 0.02 -5.14
N GLY A 205 19.47 -0.31 -3.84
CA GLY A 205 19.76 0.68 -2.82
C GLY A 205 21.14 1.27 -3.03
N ASP A 206 21.20 2.58 -3.28
CA ASP A 206 22.45 3.34 -3.19
C ASP A 206 22.98 3.18 -1.76
N SER A 207 24.20 2.66 -1.67
CA SER A 207 25.00 2.43 -0.47
C SER A 207 25.20 3.68 0.38
#